data_AF-A0A7Y2E615-F1
#
_entry.id   AF-A0A7Y2E615-F1
#
_cell.length_a   1.000
_cell.length_b   1.000
_cell.length_c   1.000
_cell.angle_alpha   90.00
_cell.angle_beta   90.00
_cell.angle_gamma   90.00
#
_symmetry.space_group_name_H-M   'P 1'
#
loop_
_entity.id
_entity.type
_entity.pdbx_description
1 polymer ?
#
loop_
_entity_poly.entity_id
_entity_poly.type
_entity_poly.pdbx_seq_one_letter_code
_entity_poly.pdbx_strand_id
1 'polypeptide(L)'
;MNREAVFVDLELEEMTGRDQDRENQKKFRAEANVKVPGRLIRAEETAVDLEQAIVSMKHTLTRELRKWHDRMVDDSRRGARQAKEQFGLAEPAKGENIDEWEDYEDEPTETG
;
A
#
# COMPACT_ATOMS: atom_id res chain seq x y z
N MET A 1 -16.33 12.36 9.81
CA MET A 1 -14.91 11.92 9.69
C MET A 1 -14.19 12.90 8.81
N ASN A 2 -13.09 13.48 9.29
CA ASN A 2 -12.21 14.30 8.45
C ASN A 2 -11.42 13.32 7.57
N ARG A 3 -11.75 13.22 6.28
CA ARG A 3 -10.99 12.40 5.35
C ARG A 3 -9.69 13.15 5.08
N GLU A 4 -8.62 12.80 5.79
CA GLU A 4 -7.30 13.29 5.39
C GLU A 4 -7.04 12.85 3.96
N ALA A 5 -6.61 13.80 3.12
CA ALA A 5 -6.31 13.51 1.74
C ALA A 5 -5.10 12.55 1.67
N VAL A 6 -5.29 11.43 0.99
CA VAL A 6 -4.18 10.53 0.61
C VAL A 6 -3.54 11.10 -0.64
N PHE A 7 -2.23 11.33 -0.59
CA PHE A 7 -1.45 11.76 -1.74
C PHE A 7 -0.62 10.58 -2.25
N VAL A 8 -0.70 10.35 -3.56
CA VAL A 8 0.08 9.32 -4.24
C VAL A 8 0.91 10.02 -5.30
N ASP A 9 2.22 9.85 -5.23
CA ASP A 9 3.16 10.30 -6.24
C ASP A 9 3.77 9.06 -6.92
N LEU A 10 3.79 9.05 -8.24
CA LEU A 10 4.22 7.92 -9.06
C LEU A 10 5.31 8.38 -10.02
N GLU A 11 6.42 7.65 -10.04
CA GLU A 11 7.54 7.89 -10.94
C GLU A 11 7.87 6.62 -11.72
N LEU A 12 8.09 6.78 -13.03
CA LEU A 12 8.53 5.73 -13.94
C LEU A 12 9.78 6.21 -14.67
N GLU A 13 10.81 5.37 -14.73
CA GLU A 13 12.09 5.71 -15.34
C GLU A 13 12.60 4.55 -16.22
N GLU A 14 13.06 4.86 -17.44
CA GLU A 14 13.86 3.95 -18.26
C GLU A 14 15.35 4.19 -17.99
N MET A 15 16.03 3.19 -17.42
CA MET A 15 17.44 3.22 -17.12
C MET A 15 18.23 2.62 -18.29
N THR A 16 18.95 3.45 -19.03
CA THR A 16 19.93 3.02 -20.03
C THR A 16 21.31 2.91 -19.39
N GLY A 17 21.87 1.71 -19.31
CA GLY A 17 23.17 1.47 -18.67
C GLY A 17 24.29 2.32 -19.29
N ARG A 18 25.02 3.08 -18.46
CA ARG A 18 26.28 3.76 -18.84
C ARG A 18 27.53 2.92 -18.58
N ASP A 19 27.41 1.77 -17.90
CA ASP A 19 28.57 0.96 -17.51
C ASP A 19 28.65 -0.36 -18.30
N GLN A 20 29.84 -0.61 -18.82
CA GLN A 20 30.14 -1.37 -20.03
C GLN A 20 30.10 -2.90 -19.94
N ASP A 21 29.71 -3.56 -18.85
CA ASP A 21 30.08 -4.98 -18.68
C ASP A 21 28.96 -6.01 -18.46
N ARG A 22 27.68 -5.65 -18.65
CA ARG A 22 26.59 -6.65 -18.82
C ARG A 22 25.51 -6.14 -19.77
N GLU A 23 25.69 -6.47 -21.06
CA GLU A 23 24.69 -6.50 -22.16
C GLU A 23 23.42 -5.67 -21.98
N ASN A 24 23.38 -4.48 -22.61
CA ASN A 24 22.29 -3.90 -23.43
C ASN A 24 20.80 -4.16 -23.08
N GLN A 25 20.46 -4.54 -21.86
CA GLN A 25 19.07 -4.72 -21.46
C GLN A 25 18.59 -3.43 -20.81
N LYS A 26 17.62 -2.80 -21.47
CA LYS A 26 16.82 -1.72 -20.88
C LYS A 26 16.30 -2.20 -19.53
N LYS A 27 16.43 -1.36 -18.51
CA LYS A 27 15.78 -1.59 -17.22
C LYS A 27 14.77 -0.48 -16.99
N PHE A 28 13.67 -0.83 -16.35
CA PHE A 28 12.62 0.09 -15.97
C PHE A 28 12.52 0.10 -14.46
N ARG A 29 12.39 1.30 -13.91
CA ARG A 29 12.17 1.54 -12.49
C ARG A 29 10.78 2.13 -12.31
N ALA A 30 10.02 1.58 -11.36
CA ALA A 30 8.73 2.09 -10.95
C ALA A 30 8.78 2.42 -9.45
N GLU A 31 8.36 3.62 -9.09
CA GLU A 31 8.36 4.10 -7.72
C GLU A 31 7.00 4.72 -7.35
N ALA A 32 6.51 4.41 -6.15
CA ALA A 32 5.31 4.99 -5.57
C ALA A 32 5.59 5.53 -4.17
N ASN A 33 5.24 6.79 -3.94
CA ASN A 33 5.28 7.45 -2.64
C ASN A 33 3.84 7.77 -2.20
N VAL A 34 3.33 7.05 -1.19
CA VAL A 34 1.99 7.24 -0.66
C VAL A 34 2.05 7.88 0.72
N LYS A 35 1.52 9.09 0.83
CA LYS A 35 1.36 9.81 2.10
C LYS A 35 0.03 9.45 2.74
N VAL A 36 0.10 8.78 3.88
CA VAL A 36 -1.03 8.39 4.73
C VAL A 36 -0.95 9.11 6.08
N PRO A 37 -2.01 9.13 6.90
CA PRO A 37 -1.97 9.74 8.22
C PRO A 37 -0.75 9.30 9.04
N GLY A 38 0.10 10.26 9.41
CA GLY A 38 1.29 10.04 10.23
C GLY A 38 2.44 9.24 9.58
N ARG A 39 2.37 8.89 8.29
CA ARG A 39 3.42 8.06 7.64
C ARG A 39 3.55 8.29 6.13
N LEU A 40 4.76 8.11 5.62
CA LEU A 40 5.06 7.96 4.19
C LEU A 40 5.38 6.49 3.91
N ILE A 41 4.71 5.89 2.94
CA ILE A 41 4.97 4.54 2.43
C ILE A 41 5.62 4.67 1.06
N ARG A 42 6.78 4.06 0.87
CA ARG A 42 7.52 4.05 -0.40
C ARG A 42 7.63 2.62 -0.90
N ALA A 43 7.33 2.40 -2.18
CA ALA A 43 7.57 1.15 -2.88
C ALA A 43 8.35 1.47 -4.16
N GLU A 44 9.43 0.74 -4.40
CA GLU A 44 10.31 0.93 -5.57
C GLU A 44 10.70 -0.44 -6.08
N GLU A 45 10.56 -0.68 -7.38
CA GLU A 45 10.93 -1.93 -8.03
C GLU A 45 11.59 -1.66 -9.38
N THR A 46 12.52 -2.55 -9.77
CA THR A 46 13.21 -2.48 -11.06
C THR A 46 13.09 -3.80 -11.80
N ALA A 47 12.76 -3.76 -13.09
CA ALA A 47 12.67 -4.94 -13.94
C ALA A 47 13.18 -4.65 -15.36
N VAL A 48 13.37 -5.69 -16.17
CA VAL A 48 13.74 -5.56 -17.60
C VAL A 48 12.54 -5.18 -18.47
N ASP A 49 11.34 -5.30 -17.91
CA ASP A 49 10.06 -4.99 -18.53
C ASP A 49 9.31 -3.98 -17.65
N LEU A 50 8.70 -2.96 -18.27
CA LEU A 50 8.03 -1.87 -17.56
C LEU A 50 6.81 -2.38 -16.79
N GLU A 51 6.02 -3.26 -17.39
CA GLU A 51 4.83 -3.82 -16.75
C GLU A 51 5.22 -4.64 -15.53
N GLN A 52 6.26 -5.45 -15.64
CA GLN A 52 6.79 -6.19 -14.50
C GLN A 52 7.27 -5.28 -13.37
N ALA A 53 7.92 -4.14 -13.68
CA ALA A 53 8.33 -3.18 -12.66
C ALA A 53 7.10 -2.58 -11.94
N ILE A 54 6.06 -2.22 -12.69
CA ILE A 54 4.80 -1.67 -12.15
C ILE A 54 4.07 -2.70 -11.29
N VAL A 55 3.91 -3.93 -11.77
CA VAL A 55 3.19 -5.01 -11.06
C VAL A 55 3.91 -5.38 -9.77
N SER A 56 5.24 -5.51 -9.81
CA SER A 56 6.04 -5.73 -8.60
C SER A 56 5.84 -4.58 -7.61
N MET A 57 5.92 -3.32 -8.08
CA MET A 57 5.76 -2.14 -7.23
C MET A 57 4.35 -2.10 -6.61
N LYS A 58 3.29 -2.39 -7.39
CA LYS A 58 1.90 -2.54 -6.92
C LYS A 58 1.81 -3.57 -5.81
N HIS A 59 2.38 -4.76 -5.97
CA HIS A 59 2.35 -5.81 -4.95
C HIS A 59 3.06 -5.39 -3.66
N THR A 60 4.25 -4.80 -3.77
CA THR A 60 5.00 -4.29 -2.62
C THR A 60 4.21 -3.20 -1.89
N LEU A 61 3.64 -2.24 -2.63
CA LEU A 61 2.84 -1.16 -2.08
C LEU A 61 1.59 -1.68 -1.35
N THR A 62 0.83 -2.59 -1.96
CA THR A 62 -0.38 -3.18 -1.36
C THR A 62 -0.06 -3.89 -0.05
N ARG A 63 1.05 -4.63 0.02
CA ARG A 63 1.48 -5.29 1.26
C ARG A 63 1.80 -4.29 2.37
N GLU A 64 2.50 -3.21 2.05
CA GLU A 64 2.84 -2.18 3.04
C GLU A 64 1.63 -1.37 3.51
N LEU A 65 0.69 -1.07 2.61
CA LEU A 65 -0.58 -0.42 2.96
C LEU A 65 -1.42 -1.29 3.88
N ARG A 66 -1.55 -2.60 3.59
CA ARG A 66 -2.26 -3.56 4.45
C ARG A 66 -1.65 -3.60 5.85
N LYS A 67 -0.31 -3.75 5.94
CA LYS A 67 0.40 -3.74 7.24
C LYS A 67 0.18 -2.45 8.02
N TRP A 68 0.09 -1.31 7.34
CA TRP A 68 -0.18 -0.03 7.99
C TRP A 68 -1.62 0.05 8.51
N HIS A 69 -2.60 -0.34 7.69
CA HIS A 69 -4.01 -0.38 8.06
C HIS A 69 -4.24 -1.26 9.29
N ASP A 70 -3.69 -2.48 9.28
CA ASP A 70 -3.87 -3.45 10.37
C ASP A 70 -3.34 -2.90 11.69
N ARG A 71 -2.17 -2.22 11.67
CA ARG A 71 -1.62 -1.56 12.86
C ARG A 71 -2.53 -0.45 13.38
N MET A 72 -3.11 0.36 12.49
CA MET A 72 -4.04 1.42 12.91
C MET A 72 -5.29 0.85 13.57
N VAL A 73 -5.84 -0.23 13.01
CA VAL A 73 -7.00 -0.92 13.59
C VAL A 73 -6.64 -1.51 14.95
N ASP A 74 -5.49 -2.15 15.08
CA ASP A 74 -5.02 -2.71 16.34
C ASP A 74 -4.76 -1.65 17.41
N ASP A 75 -4.16 -0.52 17.04
CA ASP A 75 -3.94 0.63 17.93
C ASP A 75 -5.26 1.19 18.45
N SER A 76 -6.24 1.35 17.54
CA SER A 76 -7.59 1.79 17.90
C SER A 76 -8.27 0.81 18.87
N ARG A 77 -8.20 -0.49 18.58
CA ARG A 77 -8.74 -1.55 19.45
C ARG A 77 -8.07 -1.56 20.82
N ARG A 78 -6.74 -1.39 20.89
CA ARG A 78 -5.99 -1.30 22.16
C ARG A 78 -6.39 -0.07 22.97
N GLY A 79 -6.48 1.10 22.33
CA GLY A 79 -6.93 2.32 22.99
C GLY A 79 -8.35 2.20 23.57
N ALA A 80 -9.27 1.60 22.81
CA ALA A 80 -10.63 1.34 23.27
C ALA A 80 -10.68 0.39 24.49
N ARG A 81 -9.85 -0.66 24.51
CA ARG A 81 -9.75 -1.58 25.66
C ARG A 81 -9.19 -0.87 26.90
N GLN A 82 -8.13 -0.08 26.75
CA GLN A 82 -7.56 0.69 27.86
C GLN A 82 -8.55 1.70 28.42
N ALA A 83 -9.30 2.39 27.56
CA ALA A 83 -10.36 3.30 28.00
C ALA A 83 -11.49 2.57 28.75
N LYS A 84 -11.91 1.38 28.28
CA LYS A 84 -12.88 0.55 29.00
C LYS A 84 -12.37 0.17 30.40
N GLU A 85 -11.12 -0.27 30.52
CA GLU A 85 -10.50 -0.63 31.79
C GLU A 85 -10.39 0.56 32.74
N GLN A 86 -10.01 1.74 32.22
CA GLN A 86 -9.80 2.94 33.02
C GLN A 86 -11.11 3.61 33.48
N PHE A 87 -12.15 3.55 32.67
CA PHE A 87 -13.42 4.26 32.91
C PHE A 87 -14.60 3.36 33.29
N GLY A 88 -14.41 2.04 33.36
CA GLY A 88 -15.45 1.09 33.79
C GLY A 88 -16.70 1.05 32.88
N LEU A 89 -16.55 1.45 31.61
CA LEU A 89 -17.67 1.57 30.66
C LEU A 89 -18.10 0.19 30.15
N ALA A 90 -19.40 -0.12 30.27
CA ALA A 90 -20.01 -1.34 29.75
C ALA A 90 -19.96 -1.40 28.21
N GLU A 91 -19.99 -2.63 27.66
CA GLU A 91 -19.86 -2.94 26.23
C GLU A 91 -20.80 -2.09 25.35
N PRO A 92 -20.29 -1.35 24.34
CA PRO A 92 -21.17 -0.80 23.30
C PRO A 92 -21.73 -1.94 22.44
N ALA A 93 -22.99 -1.81 22.04
CA ALA A 93 -23.64 -2.72 21.10
C ALA A 93 -22.76 -2.91 19.84
N LYS A 94 -22.60 -4.17 19.41
CA LYS A 94 -21.77 -4.58 18.26
C LYS A 94 -21.97 -3.63 17.07
N GLY A 95 -21.00 -2.75 16.84
CA GLY A 95 -20.93 -1.94 15.64
C GLY A 95 -20.56 -2.80 14.43
N GLU A 96 -21.16 -2.48 13.29
CA GLU A 96 -20.98 -3.18 12.02
C GLU A 96 -19.49 -3.28 11.63
N ASN A 97 -19.08 -4.48 11.20
CA ASN A 97 -17.75 -4.72 10.66
C ASN A 97 -17.55 -3.86 9.41
N ILE A 98 -16.70 -2.84 9.51
CA ILE A 98 -16.25 -2.00 8.39
C ILE A 98 -15.01 -2.60 7.68
N ASP A 99 -14.71 -3.88 7.93
CA ASP A 99 -13.53 -4.59 7.42
C ASP A 99 -13.76 -5.33 6.08
N GLU A 100 -14.83 -5.02 5.33
CA GLU A 100 -15.06 -5.62 4.01
C GLU A 100 -14.28 -4.85 2.94
N TRP A 101 -13.00 -5.20 2.79
CA TRP A 101 -12.23 -4.87 1.59
C TRP A 101 -12.64 -5.88 0.51
N GLU A 102 -13.39 -5.43 -0.49
CA GLU A 102 -13.61 -6.22 -1.71
C GLU A 102 -12.22 -6.54 -2.30
N ASP A 103 -11.87 -7.83 -2.34
CA ASP A 103 -10.70 -8.30 -3.07
C ASP A 103 -10.88 -7.83 -4.53
N TYR A 104 -10.08 -6.86 -4.95
CA TYR A 104 -9.94 -6.52 -6.36
C TYR A 104 -9.26 -7.72 -7.03
N GLU A 105 -10.07 -8.68 -7.47
CA GLU A 105 -9.64 -9.71 -8.40
C GLU A 105 -9.25 -9.00 -9.72
N ASP A 106 -7.99 -9.14 -10.13
CA ASP A 106 -7.54 -8.77 -11.47
C ASP A 106 -8.29 -9.69 -12.45
N GLU A 107 -9.45 -9.27 -12.95
CA GLU A 107 -10.06 -9.94 -14.10
C GLU A 107 -9.16 -9.70 -15.32
N PRO A 108 -8.63 -10.75 -15.97
CA PRO A 108 -7.90 -10.58 -17.20
C PRO A 108 -8.88 -10.08 -18.26
N THR A 109 -8.72 -8.84 -18.73
CA THR A 109 -9.46 -8.37 -19.90
C THR A 109 -8.95 -9.13 -21.12
N GLU A 110 -9.64 -10.21 -21.48
CA GLU A 110 -9.50 -10.85 -22.79
C GLU A 110 -9.90 -9.82 -23.86
N THR A 111 -8.91 -9.22 -24.51
CA THR A 111 -9.12 -8.52 -25.78
C THR A 111 -9.04 -9.56 -26.90
N GLY A 112 -10.19 -9.84 -27.53
CA GLY A 112 -10.32 -10.65 -28.74
C GLY A 112 -9.89 -9.95 -30.02
#